data_AF-A0A1L9BKE6-F1
#
_entry.id   AF-A0A1L9BKE6-F1
#
_cell.length_a   1.000
_cell.length_b   1.000
_cell.length_c   1.000
_cell.angle_alpha   90.00
_cell.angle_beta   90.00
_cell.angle_gamma   90.00
#
_symmetry.space_group_name_H-M   'P 1'
#
loop_
_entity.id
_entity.type
_entity.pdbx_description
1 polymer ?
#
loop_
_entity_poly.entity_id
_entity_poly.type
_entity_poly.pdbx_seq_one_letter_code
_entity_poly.pdbx_strand_id
1 'polypeptide(L)'
;MAFFVPGCSSEPSSPDTSELDAGGRETITPLDAGSITLTHGSQLTVSDVGPAGIGISSFTDVSGGTFTGTALSSWGALARTIGAEGETIDGFTFPQGTVVLQGANVTSLITVNSGWLVLRGCKGSLLLNHPSGNGGGAAALYSQMGSFNAAGAKDGRQPARTICHRCYFPNSGLENVYSNNVTITESWIAVAPGRSGDHVDGIQTWGGQSALNFSRNRLQWTGTWNSTQSGLIAMYSDGSQSGSEGYDRVTVQDNYFVIGSGGGIALHAPMGVPTTNMLVTGNRWAWSSDFDDPDYTPAIYRGSGTANYETGGNVWSNNRWADGPYANQFLRPDNSTGTTDY
;
A
#
# COMPACT_ATOMS: atom_id res chain seq x y z
N MET A 1 -68.65 -20.90 16.51
CA MET A 1 -69.92 -20.89 15.74
C MET A 1 -69.56 -20.70 14.29
N ALA A 2 -69.97 -21.64 13.42
CA ALA A 2 -69.89 -21.64 11.94
C ALA A 2 -68.50 -21.68 11.27
N PHE A 3 -68.19 -22.41 10.18
CA PHE A 3 -68.70 -23.57 9.40
C PHE A 3 -67.54 -23.82 8.37
N PHE A 4 -66.95 -25.02 8.16
CA PHE A 4 -67.26 -26.04 7.11
C PHE A 4 -67.57 -25.40 5.73
N VAL A 5 -67.03 -25.73 4.53
CA VAL A 5 -66.21 -26.79 3.87
C VAL A 5 -65.95 -26.29 2.40
N PRO A 6 -65.61 -27.08 1.35
CA PRO A 6 -64.44 -27.92 1.05
C PRO A 6 -63.89 -27.68 -0.39
N GLY A 7 -62.79 -28.35 -0.73
CA GLY A 7 -62.83 -29.29 -1.88
C GLY A 7 -62.17 -28.93 -3.21
N CYS A 8 -61.26 -29.82 -3.60
CA CYS A 8 -60.94 -30.29 -4.97
C CYS A 8 -60.27 -29.31 -5.95
N SER A 9 -59.44 -29.75 -6.90
CA SER A 9 -58.68 -30.98 -7.18
C SER A 9 -57.94 -30.73 -8.50
N SER A 10 -57.01 -31.62 -8.84
CA SER A 10 -56.43 -31.88 -10.17
C SER A 10 -55.20 -31.07 -10.60
N GLU A 11 -54.03 -31.68 -10.35
CA GLU A 11 -52.98 -31.88 -11.37
C GLU A 11 -53.59 -32.39 -12.70
N PRO A 12 -52.96 -32.20 -13.90
CA PRO A 12 -51.53 -32.46 -14.10
C PRO A 12 -50.85 -31.64 -15.22
N SER A 13 -49.62 -32.06 -15.51
CA SER A 13 -48.84 -31.94 -16.76
C SER A 13 -47.84 -30.78 -16.86
N SER A 14 -46.57 -31.14 -16.67
CA SER A 14 -45.49 -30.56 -17.47
C SER A 14 -45.77 -30.78 -18.96
N PRO A 15 -45.31 -29.85 -19.79
CA PRO A 15 -44.43 -30.29 -20.87
C PRO A 15 -43.09 -29.57 -20.81
N ASP A 16 -42.07 -30.38 -21.01
CA ASP A 16 -40.72 -30.06 -21.41
C ASP A 16 -40.73 -29.47 -22.83
N THR A 17 -40.07 -28.33 -23.04
CA THR A 17 -39.49 -27.97 -24.35
C THR A 17 -38.26 -27.09 -24.14
N SER A 18 -37.12 -27.73 -24.32
CA SER A 18 -35.86 -27.13 -24.76
C SER A 18 -36.03 -26.00 -25.77
N GLU A 19 -35.30 -24.90 -25.58
CA GLU A 19 -34.58 -24.26 -26.68
C GLU A 19 -33.35 -23.52 -26.15
N LEU A 20 -32.24 -23.78 -26.83
CA LEU A 20 -30.94 -23.18 -26.64
C LEU A 20 -31.03 -21.67 -26.81
N ASP A 21 -30.43 -20.91 -25.91
CA ASP A 21 -29.82 -19.66 -26.33
C ASP A 21 -28.41 -19.52 -25.79
N ALA A 22 -27.55 -19.14 -26.73
CA ALA A 22 -26.12 -19.16 -26.65
C ALA A 22 -25.60 -17.96 -25.85
N GLY A 23 -24.57 -18.20 -25.05
CA GLY A 23 -23.82 -17.14 -24.38
C GLY A 23 -23.52 -17.49 -22.94
N GLY A 24 -22.79 -18.59 -22.73
CA GLY A 24 -22.20 -18.93 -21.45
C GLY A 24 -21.24 -17.82 -21.02
N ARG A 25 -21.79 -16.81 -20.34
CA ARG A 25 -21.04 -15.84 -19.59
C ARG A 25 -20.46 -16.63 -18.42
N GLU A 26 -19.23 -17.11 -18.59
CA GLU A 26 -18.46 -17.68 -17.50
C GLU A 26 -18.53 -16.69 -16.35
N THR A 27 -19.29 -17.08 -15.34
CA THR A 27 -19.35 -16.35 -14.10
C THR A 27 -18.00 -16.61 -13.46
N ILE A 28 -17.06 -15.68 -13.66
CA ILE A 28 -15.78 -15.71 -12.97
C ILE A 28 -16.13 -15.60 -11.49
N THR A 29 -16.18 -16.75 -10.83
CA THR A 29 -16.26 -16.85 -9.39
C THR A 29 -15.03 -16.12 -8.85
N PRO A 30 -15.17 -15.27 -7.81
CA PRO A 30 -14.01 -14.80 -7.09
C PRO A 30 -13.18 -16.03 -6.72
N LEU A 31 -11.95 -16.12 -7.23
CA LEU A 31 -10.99 -17.07 -6.69
C LEU A 31 -10.89 -16.74 -5.22
N ASP A 32 -11.46 -17.60 -4.37
CA ASP A 32 -11.19 -17.66 -2.94
C ASP A 32 -9.69 -17.97 -2.80
N ALA A 33 -8.87 -16.94 -2.96
CA ALA A 33 -7.52 -16.93 -2.44
C ALA A 33 -7.70 -17.09 -0.93
N GLY A 34 -7.43 -18.30 -0.42
CA GLY A 34 -7.66 -18.67 0.96
C GLY A 34 -7.25 -17.55 1.90
N SER A 35 -8.13 -17.22 2.85
CA SER A 35 -7.90 -16.19 3.86
C SER A 35 -6.58 -16.46 4.60
N ILE A 36 -5.51 -15.82 4.16
CA ILE A 36 -4.24 -15.82 4.88
C ILE A 36 -4.49 -15.02 6.16
N THR A 37 -4.42 -15.69 7.30
CA THR A 37 -4.44 -15.00 8.60
C THR A 37 -3.09 -14.34 8.82
N LEU A 38 -2.97 -13.08 8.40
CA LEU A 38 -1.80 -12.26 8.71
C LEU A 38 -1.90 -11.79 10.17
N THR A 39 -0.88 -12.11 10.96
CA THR A 39 -0.73 -11.70 12.36
C THR A 39 0.29 -10.55 12.49
N HIS A 40 0.44 -9.98 13.69
CA HIS A 40 1.32 -8.85 14.00
C HIS A 40 2.75 -9.06 13.47
N GLY A 41 3.20 -8.22 12.54
CA GLY A 41 4.55 -8.32 11.96
C GLY A 41 4.77 -9.61 11.18
N SER A 42 3.77 -10.07 10.41
CA SER A 42 3.93 -11.26 9.57
C SER A 42 5.00 -11.05 8.51
N GLN A 43 5.83 -12.07 8.31
CA GLN A 43 6.76 -12.11 7.19
C GLN A 43 6.00 -12.49 5.91
N LEU A 44 5.62 -11.48 5.14
CA LEU A 44 5.05 -11.71 3.81
C LEU A 44 6.05 -12.40 2.89
N THR A 45 5.54 -13.26 2.03
CA THR A 45 6.25 -13.99 0.98
C THR A 45 5.66 -13.65 -0.38
N VAL A 46 6.34 -14.06 -1.47
CA VAL A 46 5.83 -13.82 -2.84
C VAL A 46 4.51 -14.52 -3.13
N SER A 47 4.11 -15.53 -2.36
CA SER A 47 2.79 -16.16 -2.50
C SER A 47 1.68 -15.39 -1.79
N ASP A 48 2.02 -14.45 -0.91
CA ASP A 48 1.03 -13.63 -0.18
C ASP A 48 0.75 -12.31 -0.93
N VAL A 49 1.68 -11.89 -1.80
CA VAL A 49 1.68 -10.59 -2.48
C VAL A 49 1.97 -10.70 -3.97
N GLY A 50 1.86 -9.58 -4.68
CA GLY A 50 2.05 -9.52 -6.11
C GLY A 50 1.05 -10.40 -6.88
N PRO A 51 1.24 -10.59 -8.19
CA PRO A 51 0.27 -11.33 -9.00
C PRO A 51 0.13 -12.79 -8.58
N ALA A 52 1.21 -13.37 -8.04
CA ALA A 52 1.23 -14.74 -7.53
C ALA A 52 0.24 -14.95 -6.36
N GLY A 53 -0.01 -13.92 -5.54
CA GLY A 53 -0.98 -13.98 -4.44
C GLY A 53 -2.44 -14.19 -4.86
N ILE A 54 -2.76 -13.99 -6.15
CA ILE A 54 -4.07 -14.32 -6.74
C ILE A 54 -3.94 -15.26 -7.94
N GLY A 55 -2.84 -16.02 -8.01
CA GLY A 55 -2.65 -17.06 -9.03
C GLY A 55 -2.36 -16.56 -10.45
N ILE A 56 -2.05 -15.28 -10.63
CA ILE A 56 -1.68 -14.74 -11.95
C ILE A 56 -0.20 -14.98 -12.19
N SER A 57 0.09 -15.81 -13.20
CA SER A 57 1.45 -16.19 -13.60
C SER A 57 1.78 -15.86 -15.05
N SER A 58 0.76 -15.64 -15.90
CA SER A 58 0.88 -15.22 -17.29
C SER A 58 0.39 -13.79 -17.47
N PHE A 59 1.08 -13.02 -18.31
CA PHE A 59 0.75 -11.62 -18.58
C PHE A 59 0.69 -11.36 -20.07
N THR A 60 -0.20 -10.44 -20.45
CA THR A 60 -0.19 -9.84 -21.78
C THR A 60 0.46 -8.48 -21.69
N ASP A 61 1.42 -8.22 -22.59
CA ASP A 61 2.09 -6.93 -22.66
C ASP A 61 1.14 -5.87 -23.20
N VAL A 62 1.04 -4.75 -22.47
CA VAL A 62 0.31 -3.56 -22.90
C VAL A 62 1.14 -2.32 -22.62
N SER A 63 0.97 -1.29 -23.44
CA SER A 63 1.62 0.00 -23.18
C SER A 63 0.93 0.75 -22.06
N GLY A 64 1.71 1.42 -21.23
CA GLY A 64 1.24 2.52 -20.39
C GLY A 64 0.95 3.77 -21.21
N GLY A 65 0.72 4.88 -20.52
CA GLY A 65 0.38 6.17 -21.13
C GLY A 65 -0.43 7.07 -20.20
N THR A 66 -0.94 8.16 -20.75
CA THR A 66 -1.77 9.12 -20.00
C THR A 66 -3.19 8.59 -19.86
N PHE A 67 -3.61 8.29 -18.63
CA PHE A 67 -4.95 7.86 -18.28
C PHE A 67 -5.79 9.05 -17.78
N THR A 68 -6.99 9.21 -18.34
CA THR A 68 -7.92 10.31 -18.01
C THR A 68 -9.33 9.80 -17.69
N GLY A 69 -9.44 8.68 -16.96
CA GLY A 69 -10.73 8.07 -16.59
C GLY A 69 -11.31 7.08 -17.59
N THR A 70 -10.60 6.80 -18.68
CA THR A 70 -11.00 5.82 -19.71
C THR A 70 -9.85 4.87 -19.99
N ALA A 71 -10.15 3.58 -20.17
CA ALA A 71 -9.15 2.57 -20.52
C ALA A 71 -8.39 2.97 -21.80
N LEU A 72 -7.08 2.76 -21.80
CA LEU A 72 -6.28 2.96 -23.01
C LEU A 72 -6.64 1.90 -24.04
N SER A 73 -6.68 2.27 -25.32
CA SER A 73 -7.05 1.36 -26.41
C SER A 73 -6.16 0.12 -26.49
N SER A 74 -4.88 0.26 -26.12
CA SER A 74 -3.89 -0.82 -26.04
C SER A 74 -4.22 -1.90 -25.00
N TRP A 75 -5.09 -1.62 -24.03
CA TRP A 75 -5.40 -2.56 -22.95
C TRP A 75 -6.40 -3.65 -23.38
N GLY A 76 -7.20 -3.38 -24.41
CA GLY A 76 -8.14 -4.36 -24.98
C GLY A 76 -9.03 -5.02 -23.92
N ALA A 77 -9.14 -6.35 -23.99
CA ALA A 77 -9.98 -7.16 -23.10
C ALA A 77 -9.46 -7.28 -21.66
N LEU A 78 -8.25 -6.81 -21.36
CA LEU A 78 -7.69 -6.82 -20.00
C LEU A 78 -8.27 -5.70 -19.12
N ALA A 79 -8.88 -4.70 -19.75
CA ALA A 79 -9.49 -3.57 -19.07
C ALA A 79 -11.01 -3.67 -19.06
N ARG A 80 -11.62 -3.28 -17.94
CA ARG A 80 -13.07 -3.13 -17.81
C ARG A 80 -13.41 -1.91 -16.97
N THR A 81 -14.62 -1.41 -17.12
CA THR A 81 -15.14 -0.29 -16.33
C THR A 81 -16.19 -0.79 -15.35
N ILE A 82 -16.11 -0.34 -14.09
CA ILE A 82 -17.06 -0.67 -13.03
C ILE A 82 -18.43 -0.04 -13.35
N GLY A 83 -19.49 -0.84 -13.19
CA GLY A 83 -20.88 -0.46 -13.48
C GLY A 83 -21.51 0.47 -12.43
N ALA A 84 -22.82 0.71 -12.56
CA ALA A 84 -23.55 1.75 -11.83
C ALA A 84 -23.55 1.61 -10.29
N GLU A 85 -23.37 0.41 -9.77
CA GLU A 85 -23.44 0.14 -8.32
C GLU A 85 -22.08 0.27 -7.61
N GLY A 86 -21.01 0.57 -8.35
CA GLY A 86 -19.65 0.41 -7.86
C GLY A 86 -19.28 -1.08 -7.71
N GLU A 87 -18.11 -1.35 -7.15
CA GLU A 87 -17.64 -2.71 -6.91
C GLU A 87 -16.63 -2.75 -5.76
N THR A 88 -16.65 -3.82 -4.96
CA THR A 88 -15.60 -4.09 -3.98
C THR A 88 -14.61 -5.09 -4.57
N ILE A 89 -13.35 -4.69 -4.66
CA ILE A 89 -12.26 -5.48 -5.20
C ILE A 89 -11.20 -5.63 -4.10
N ASP A 90 -10.90 -6.86 -3.72
CA ASP A 90 -9.90 -7.20 -2.70
C ASP A 90 -10.06 -6.39 -1.38
N GLY A 91 -11.31 -6.19 -0.94
CA GLY A 91 -11.63 -5.46 0.30
C GLY A 91 -11.71 -3.93 0.18
N PHE A 92 -11.49 -3.36 -1.01
CA PHE A 92 -11.63 -1.92 -1.27
C PHE A 92 -12.81 -1.64 -2.19
N THR A 93 -13.64 -0.67 -1.81
CA THR A 93 -14.79 -0.23 -2.63
C THR A 93 -14.39 0.86 -3.60
N PHE A 94 -14.75 0.67 -4.87
CA PHE A 94 -14.49 1.58 -5.98
C PHE A 94 -15.80 2.05 -6.59
N PRO A 95 -15.91 3.34 -6.97
CA PRO A 95 -17.12 3.89 -7.56
C PRO A 95 -17.33 3.44 -9.01
N GLN A 96 -18.56 3.63 -9.49
CA GLN A 96 -18.89 3.56 -10.92
C GLN A 96 -17.87 4.34 -11.77
N GLY A 97 -17.54 3.81 -12.94
CA GLY A 97 -16.62 4.48 -13.87
C GLY A 97 -15.14 4.24 -13.58
N THR A 98 -14.81 3.57 -12.47
CA THR A 98 -13.44 3.08 -12.22
C THR A 98 -13.02 2.12 -13.31
N VAL A 99 -11.82 2.31 -13.86
CA VAL A 99 -11.22 1.37 -14.81
C VAL A 99 -10.34 0.39 -14.06
N VAL A 100 -10.56 -0.90 -14.30
CA VAL A 100 -9.76 -2.00 -13.75
C VAL A 100 -8.96 -2.61 -14.89
N LEU A 101 -7.64 -2.60 -14.78
CA LEU A 101 -6.73 -3.35 -15.64
C LEU A 101 -6.23 -4.56 -14.86
N GLN A 102 -6.41 -5.77 -15.41
CA GLN A 102 -6.06 -7.01 -14.72
C GLN A 102 -5.12 -7.90 -15.54
N GLY A 103 -4.13 -8.49 -14.87
CA GLY A 103 -3.25 -9.51 -15.49
C GLY A 103 -2.35 -8.98 -16.61
N ALA A 104 -2.07 -7.68 -16.61
CA ALA A 104 -1.27 -7.03 -17.64
C ALA A 104 0.18 -6.84 -17.21
N ASN A 105 1.11 -6.95 -18.16
CA ASN A 105 2.47 -6.44 -18.00
C ASN A 105 2.55 -5.09 -18.70
N VAL A 106 2.48 -4.02 -17.91
CA VAL A 106 2.50 -2.65 -18.41
C VAL A 106 3.95 -2.24 -18.68
N THR A 107 4.30 -2.11 -19.95
CA THR A 107 5.69 -1.95 -20.41
C THR A 107 6.25 -0.53 -20.29
N SER A 108 5.39 0.44 -19.96
CA SER A 108 5.76 1.85 -19.74
C SER A 108 4.92 2.47 -18.62
N LEU A 109 5.36 3.61 -18.10
CA LEU A 109 4.67 4.33 -17.01
C LEU A 109 3.22 4.67 -17.40
N ILE A 110 2.27 4.42 -16.49
CA ILE A 110 0.93 5.01 -16.59
C ILE A 110 0.90 6.27 -15.75
N THR A 111 0.50 7.37 -16.37
CA THR A 111 0.28 8.65 -15.70
C THR A 111 -1.22 8.89 -15.53
N VAL A 112 -1.71 8.84 -14.30
CA VAL A 112 -3.12 9.05 -13.94
C VAL A 112 -3.37 10.54 -13.74
N ASN A 113 -4.06 11.17 -14.69
CA ASN A 113 -4.41 12.60 -14.68
C ASN A 113 -5.88 12.87 -14.30
N SER A 114 -6.74 11.85 -14.27
CA SER A 114 -8.12 11.94 -13.76
C SER A 114 -8.74 10.54 -13.63
N GLY A 115 -9.87 10.45 -12.91
CA GLY A 115 -10.63 9.21 -12.72
C GLY A 115 -9.99 8.23 -11.73
N TRP A 116 -10.57 7.03 -11.64
CA TRP A 116 -10.05 5.91 -10.86
C TRP A 116 -9.43 4.85 -11.76
N LEU A 117 -8.20 4.45 -11.44
CA LEU A 117 -7.53 3.31 -12.06
C LEU A 117 -7.20 2.26 -11.00
N VAL A 118 -7.56 1.01 -11.25
CA VAL A 118 -7.15 -0.15 -10.44
C VAL A 118 -6.26 -1.04 -11.30
N LEU A 119 -5.01 -1.24 -10.88
CA LEU A 119 -4.16 -2.32 -11.37
C LEU A 119 -4.36 -3.52 -10.43
N ARG A 120 -4.89 -4.62 -10.96
CA ARG A 120 -5.09 -5.86 -10.18
C ARG A 120 -4.27 -6.99 -10.77
N GLY A 121 -3.34 -7.56 -10.01
CA GLY A 121 -2.53 -8.66 -10.55
C GLY A 121 -1.63 -8.26 -11.70
N CYS A 122 -1.18 -7.00 -11.75
CA CYS A 122 -0.40 -6.48 -12.87
C CYS A 122 1.10 -6.39 -12.55
N LYS A 123 1.90 -6.21 -13.60
CA LYS A 123 3.27 -5.70 -13.52
C LYS A 123 3.31 -4.31 -14.11
N GLY A 124 4.05 -3.37 -13.51
CA GLY A 124 4.22 -2.04 -14.11
C GLY A 124 4.60 -0.92 -13.16
N SER A 125 4.35 0.32 -13.59
CA SER A 125 4.65 1.54 -12.85
C SER A 125 3.50 2.55 -12.95
N LEU A 126 3.22 3.26 -11.85
CA LEU A 126 2.19 4.29 -11.77
C LEU A 126 2.74 5.64 -11.31
N LEU A 127 2.26 6.71 -11.92
CA LEU A 127 2.37 8.09 -11.44
C LEU A 127 0.97 8.70 -11.33
N LEU A 128 0.55 9.06 -10.13
CA LEU A 128 -0.68 9.82 -9.90
C LEU A 128 -0.30 11.29 -10.01
N ASN A 129 -0.54 11.87 -11.17
CA ASN A 129 -0.15 13.23 -11.51
C ASN A 129 -1.33 14.18 -11.28
N HIS A 130 -1.67 14.37 -10.00
CA HIS A 130 -2.70 15.30 -9.55
C HIS A 130 -4.07 15.14 -10.25
N PRO A 131 -4.68 13.94 -10.21
CA PRO A 131 -5.97 13.73 -10.83
C PRO A 131 -7.00 14.79 -10.41
N SER A 132 -7.46 15.60 -11.36
CA SER A 132 -8.34 16.74 -11.08
C SER A 132 -9.74 16.27 -10.68
N GLY A 133 -10.30 16.83 -9.59
CA GLY A 133 -11.69 16.63 -9.14
C GLY A 133 -11.83 15.87 -7.81
N ASN A 134 -13.04 15.90 -7.22
CA ASN A 134 -13.37 15.36 -5.89
C ASN A 134 -13.52 13.82 -5.83
N GLY A 135 -12.69 13.06 -6.53
CA GLY A 135 -12.81 11.60 -6.45
C GLY A 135 -11.95 10.77 -7.40
N GLY A 136 -10.83 11.29 -7.90
CA GLY A 136 -9.86 10.47 -8.66
C GLY A 136 -8.85 9.77 -7.73
N GLY A 137 -8.24 8.70 -8.20
CA GLY A 137 -7.28 7.93 -7.42
C GLY A 137 -6.69 6.77 -8.21
N ALA A 138 -5.75 6.07 -7.60
CA ALA A 138 -5.32 4.79 -8.13
C ALA A 138 -5.11 3.76 -7.04
N ALA A 139 -5.36 2.50 -7.41
CA ALA A 139 -5.04 1.36 -6.59
C ALA A 139 -4.13 0.39 -7.35
N ALA A 140 -3.13 -0.14 -6.68
CA ALA A 140 -2.44 -1.36 -7.07
C ALA A 140 -2.79 -2.44 -6.05
N LEU A 141 -3.39 -3.52 -6.53
CA LEU A 141 -3.85 -4.65 -5.74
C LEU A 141 -3.13 -5.90 -6.27
N TYR A 142 -2.49 -6.67 -5.40
CA TYR A 142 -1.77 -7.89 -5.80
C TYR A 142 -0.84 -7.67 -7.01
N SER A 143 -0.15 -6.54 -7.08
CA SER A 143 0.62 -6.16 -8.26
C SER A 143 2.11 -6.13 -7.96
N GLN A 144 2.94 -6.43 -8.95
CA GLN A 144 4.38 -6.26 -8.86
C GLN A 144 4.74 -4.93 -9.49
N MET A 145 5.27 -4.01 -8.69
CA MET A 145 5.44 -2.62 -9.11
C MET A 145 6.92 -2.29 -9.24
N GLY A 146 7.28 -1.59 -10.31
CA GLY A 146 8.58 -0.95 -10.47
C GLY A 146 8.62 0.41 -9.77
N SER A 147 7.49 1.13 -9.74
CA SER A 147 7.29 2.36 -8.99
C SER A 147 5.80 2.64 -8.77
N PHE A 148 5.49 3.37 -7.70
CA PHE A 148 4.15 3.88 -7.45
C PHE A 148 4.27 5.24 -6.76
N ASN A 149 4.17 6.30 -7.56
CA ASN A 149 4.40 7.66 -7.12
C ASN A 149 3.07 8.41 -7.07
N ALA A 150 2.90 9.31 -6.09
CA ALA A 150 1.72 10.16 -5.98
C ALA A 150 2.14 11.61 -5.76
N ALA A 151 2.12 12.41 -6.83
CA ALA A 151 2.42 13.84 -6.73
C ALA A 151 1.23 14.58 -6.08
N GLY A 152 1.49 15.57 -5.22
CA GLY A 152 0.38 16.27 -4.54
C GLY A 152 0.80 17.40 -3.61
N ALA A 153 1.02 17.07 -2.33
CA ALA A 153 1.18 18.01 -1.24
C ALA A 153 2.36 18.98 -1.45
N LYS A 154 3.50 18.45 -1.92
CA LYS A 154 4.70 19.24 -2.24
C LYS A 154 4.45 20.37 -3.24
N ASP A 155 3.49 20.18 -4.15
CA ASP A 155 3.19 21.11 -5.23
C ASP A 155 1.91 21.93 -4.98
N GLY A 156 1.34 21.85 -3.76
CA GLY A 156 0.10 22.55 -3.39
C GLY A 156 -1.14 22.07 -4.15
N ARG A 157 -1.12 20.82 -4.66
CA ARG A 157 -2.17 20.25 -5.52
C ARG A 157 -2.99 19.19 -4.79
N GLN A 158 -4.21 18.97 -5.27
CA GLN A 158 -5.18 18.07 -4.62
C GLN A 158 -4.63 16.65 -4.47
N PRO A 159 -4.77 16.03 -3.28
CA PRO A 159 -4.26 14.69 -3.03
C PRO A 159 -5.15 13.63 -3.67
N ALA A 160 -4.55 12.76 -4.49
CA ALA A 160 -5.20 11.56 -5.01
C ALA A 160 -5.28 10.47 -3.94
N ARG A 161 -6.42 9.79 -3.80
CA ARG A 161 -6.49 8.61 -2.94
C ARG A 161 -5.58 7.52 -3.54
N THR A 162 -4.67 7.02 -2.71
CA THR A 162 -3.60 6.12 -3.14
C THR A 162 -3.72 4.82 -2.35
N ILE A 163 -3.92 3.70 -3.03
CA ILE A 163 -4.06 2.39 -2.41
C ILE A 163 -3.00 1.45 -2.99
N CYS A 164 -2.19 0.86 -2.13
CA CYS A 164 -1.25 -0.19 -2.48
C CYS A 164 -1.51 -1.35 -1.52
N HIS A 165 -2.07 -2.45 -2.03
CA HIS A 165 -2.46 -3.58 -1.20
C HIS A 165 -1.86 -4.86 -1.77
N ARG A 166 -1.19 -5.65 -0.92
CA ARG A 166 -0.53 -6.89 -1.31
C ARG A 166 0.33 -6.75 -2.55
N CYS A 167 1.02 -5.63 -2.68
CA CYS A 167 1.94 -5.42 -3.79
C CYS A 167 3.33 -5.94 -3.45
N TYR A 168 4.09 -6.24 -4.50
CA TYR A 168 5.49 -6.64 -4.39
C TYR A 168 6.38 -5.65 -5.14
N PHE A 169 7.34 -5.06 -4.44
CA PHE A 169 8.37 -4.22 -5.02
C PHE A 169 9.70 -4.94 -4.84
N PRO A 170 10.25 -5.62 -5.86
CA PRO A 170 11.40 -6.51 -5.69
C PRO A 170 12.72 -5.79 -5.46
N ASN A 171 12.87 -4.57 -5.98
CA ASN A 171 14.12 -3.80 -5.95
C ASN A 171 13.90 -2.28 -5.84
N SER A 172 12.73 -1.85 -5.39
CA SER A 172 12.36 -0.43 -5.35
C SER A 172 11.43 -0.12 -4.19
N GLY A 173 11.37 1.17 -3.85
CA GLY A 173 10.38 1.70 -2.93
C GLY A 173 9.20 2.36 -3.63
N LEU A 174 8.27 2.85 -2.81
CA LEU A 174 7.28 3.85 -3.18
C LEU A 174 7.87 5.22 -2.89
N GLU A 175 8.69 5.71 -3.82
CA GLU A 175 9.26 7.05 -3.73
C GLU A 175 8.22 8.10 -4.13
N ASN A 176 8.29 9.29 -3.55
CA ASN A 176 7.39 10.40 -3.85
C ASN A 176 5.89 10.12 -3.64
N VAL A 177 5.49 9.55 -2.50
CA VAL A 177 4.08 9.36 -2.12
C VAL A 177 3.60 10.59 -1.33
N TYR A 178 3.39 11.69 -2.05
CA TYR A 178 3.06 13.02 -1.52
C TYR A 178 1.56 13.31 -1.57
N SER A 179 0.72 12.41 -1.06
CA SER A 179 -0.73 12.56 -1.06
C SER A 179 -1.36 12.31 0.32
N ASN A 180 -2.50 12.92 0.59
CA ASN A 180 -3.36 12.50 1.71
C ASN A 180 -4.12 11.23 1.34
N ASN A 181 -4.65 10.52 2.34
CA ASN A 181 -5.44 9.30 2.14
C ASN A 181 -4.64 8.20 1.41
N VAL A 182 -3.45 7.92 1.93
CA VAL A 182 -2.57 6.86 1.45
C VAL A 182 -2.79 5.62 2.29
N THR A 183 -2.99 4.48 1.63
CA THR A 183 -3.11 3.17 2.27
C THR A 183 -2.13 2.23 1.61
N ILE A 184 -1.05 1.87 2.30
CA ILE A 184 -0.08 0.86 1.88
C ILE A 184 -0.17 -0.28 2.89
N THR A 185 -0.72 -1.40 2.46
CA THR A 185 -1.06 -2.50 3.36
C THR A 185 -0.66 -3.85 2.82
N GLU A 186 -0.24 -4.73 3.73
CA GLU A 186 0.03 -6.14 3.42
C GLU A 186 0.99 -6.32 2.24
N SER A 187 1.86 -5.34 1.98
CA SER A 187 2.75 -5.32 0.82
C SER A 187 4.17 -5.67 1.22
N TRP A 188 4.91 -6.27 0.28
CA TRP A 188 6.34 -6.53 0.44
C TRP A 188 7.14 -5.53 -0.38
N ILE A 189 7.84 -4.66 0.31
CA ILE A 189 8.69 -3.62 -0.26
C ILE A 189 10.15 -4.00 0.01
N ALA A 190 10.83 -4.45 -1.03
CA ALA A 190 12.21 -4.92 -0.99
C ALA A 190 13.08 -3.93 -1.78
N VAL A 191 13.82 -3.12 -1.04
CA VAL A 191 14.52 -1.95 -1.58
C VAL A 191 15.99 -2.28 -1.73
N ALA A 192 16.50 -2.13 -2.94
CA ALA A 192 17.92 -2.21 -3.19
C ALA A 192 18.58 -0.87 -2.80
N PRO A 193 19.72 -0.86 -2.10
CA PRO A 193 20.50 0.36 -1.92
C PRO A 193 20.86 0.98 -3.28
N GLY A 194 20.86 2.31 -3.35
CA GLY A 194 21.24 3.06 -4.53
C GLY A 194 22.75 3.06 -4.77
N ARG A 195 23.18 3.78 -5.80
CA ARG A 195 24.59 4.12 -6.07
C ARG A 195 24.98 5.36 -5.28
N SER A 196 26.28 5.60 -5.11
CA SER A 196 26.79 6.81 -4.44
C SER A 196 26.16 8.08 -5.04
N GLY A 197 25.54 8.91 -4.18
CA GLY A 197 24.82 10.12 -4.57
C GLY A 197 23.32 9.92 -4.80
N ASP A 198 22.85 8.68 -4.84
CA ASP A 198 21.42 8.36 -4.84
C ASP A 198 20.85 8.55 -3.42
N HIS A 199 19.55 8.78 -3.39
CA HIS A 199 18.74 8.83 -2.18
C HIS A 199 17.60 7.84 -2.40
N VAL A 200 17.48 6.84 -1.52
CA VAL A 200 16.55 5.73 -1.70
C VAL A 200 15.78 5.49 -0.39
N ASP A 201 14.46 5.39 -0.53
CA ASP A 201 13.52 5.09 0.55
C ASP A 201 12.67 3.87 0.20
N GLY A 202 12.16 3.18 1.22
CA GLY A 202 11.10 2.19 1.02
C GLY A 202 9.75 2.84 0.75
N ILE A 203 9.38 3.84 1.53
CA ILE A 203 8.19 4.68 1.33
C ILE A 203 8.63 6.10 1.66
N GLN A 204 8.56 7.00 0.69
CA GLN A 204 8.92 8.41 0.90
C GLN A 204 7.66 9.27 1.01
N THR A 205 7.53 9.99 2.12
CA THR A 205 6.46 10.97 2.36
C THR A 205 7.05 12.37 2.56
N TRP A 206 6.16 13.36 2.65
CA TRP A 206 6.45 14.79 2.73
C TRP A 206 5.56 15.48 3.77
N GLY A 207 6.10 16.50 4.43
CA GLY A 207 5.39 17.23 5.47
C GLY A 207 4.08 17.84 4.95
N GLY A 208 3.06 17.88 5.81
CA GLY A 208 1.72 18.37 5.46
C GLY A 208 0.70 17.29 5.11
N GLN A 209 1.11 16.01 5.16
CA GLN A 209 0.23 14.90 4.82
C GLN A 209 -0.64 14.43 5.98
N SER A 210 -1.84 13.94 5.66
CA SER A 210 -2.74 13.32 6.63
C SER A 210 -3.45 12.07 6.12
N ALA A 211 -3.97 11.28 7.06
CA ALA A 211 -4.64 10.00 6.79
C ALA A 211 -3.72 9.04 6.02
N LEU A 212 -2.57 8.72 6.63
CA LEU A 212 -1.60 7.76 6.11
C LEU A 212 -1.74 6.45 6.89
N ASN A 213 -1.87 5.32 6.18
CA ASN A 213 -1.94 4.00 6.78
C ASN A 213 -0.89 3.08 6.15
N PHE A 214 0.12 2.74 6.93
CA PHE A 214 1.16 1.78 6.62
C PHE A 214 0.99 0.60 7.57
N SER A 215 0.30 -0.46 7.14
CA SER A 215 0.05 -1.59 8.03
C SER A 215 0.26 -2.98 7.44
N ARG A 216 0.76 -3.89 8.28
CA ARG A 216 1.01 -5.31 7.93
C ARG A 216 1.96 -5.50 6.75
N ASN A 217 2.81 -4.52 6.45
CA ASN A 217 3.77 -4.63 5.36
C ASN A 217 5.03 -5.36 5.82
N ARG A 218 5.74 -5.98 4.88
CA ARG A 218 7.14 -6.38 5.03
C ARG A 218 7.98 -5.35 4.31
N LEU A 219 8.81 -4.59 5.03
CA LEU A 219 9.74 -3.64 4.43
C LEU A 219 11.16 -4.10 4.69
N GLN A 220 11.99 -4.14 3.65
CA GLN A 220 13.35 -4.66 3.78
C GLN A 220 14.36 -3.97 2.88
N TRP A 221 15.58 -3.85 3.37
CA TRP A 221 16.75 -3.58 2.53
C TRP A 221 17.32 -4.90 1.99
N THR A 222 17.57 -4.99 0.69
CA THR A 222 18.06 -6.21 0.01
C THR A 222 19.55 -6.22 -0.32
N GLY A 223 20.31 -5.23 0.16
CA GLY A 223 21.75 -5.12 -0.09
C GLY A 223 22.54 -4.66 1.14
N THR A 224 23.86 -4.58 0.97
CA THR A 224 24.78 -4.05 1.97
C THR A 224 24.50 -2.57 2.22
N TRP A 225 24.66 -2.14 3.47
CA TRP A 225 24.48 -0.75 3.81
C TRP A 225 25.38 0.20 3.00
N ASN A 226 24.81 1.33 2.60
CA ASN A 226 25.56 2.49 2.13
C ASN A 226 24.83 3.79 2.50
N SER A 227 25.44 4.93 2.21
CA SER A 227 24.92 6.25 2.58
C SER A 227 23.65 6.69 1.83
N THR A 228 23.08 5.87 0.95
CA THR A 228 21.88 6.22 0.15
C THR A 228 20.58 5.88 0.86
N GLN A 229 20.65 5.03 1.89
CA GLN A 229 19.48 4.48 2.57
C GLN A 229 19.07 5.38 3.71
N SER A 230 17.87 5.96 3.62
CA SER A 230 17.38 6.92 4.61
C SER A 230 16.18 6.44 5.42
N GLY A 231 15.33 5.58 4.89
CA GLY A 231 14.24 4.99 5.67
C GLY A 231 13.39 4.00 4.89
N LEU A 232 13.03 2.87 5.52
CA LEU A 232 12.02 1.97 4.96
C LEU A 232 10.63 2.64 4.94
N ILE A 233 10.34 3.45 5.96
CA ILE A 233 9.32 4.49 5.93
C ILE A 233 10.02 5.79 6.26
N ALA A 234 10.05 6.73 5.33
CA ALA A 234 10.74 7.99 5.46
C ALA A 234 9.80 9.18 5.39
N MET A 235 9.68 9.88 6.53
CA MET A 235 8.76 10.99 6.71
C MET A 235 9.51 12.32 6.70
N TYR A 236 9.66 12.92 5.52
CA TYR A 236 10.42 14.16 5.37
C TYR A 236 9.63 15.41 5.72
N SER A 237 10.38 16.47 6.00
CA SER A 237 9.93 17.85 6.24
C SER A 237 10.38 18.85 5.19
N ASP A 238 11.19 18.41 4.23
CA ASP A 238 11.88 19.30 3.30
C ASP A 238 10.85 20.17 2.56
N GLY A 239 11.13 21.45 2.34
CA GLY A 239 10.33 22.32 1.46
C GLY A 239 9.27 23.24 2.10
N SER A 240 8.86 24.24 1.31
CA SER A 240 7.87 25.23 1.74
C SER A 240 6.54 24.54 2.01
N GLN A 241 6.17 24.48 3.28
CA GLN A 241 4.99 23.80 3.79
C GLN A 241 3.66 24.27 3.16
N SER A 242 3.64 25.29 2.30
CA SER A 242 2.44 25.81 1.61
C SER A 242 1.23 25.99 2.55
N GLY A 243 1.48 26.30 3.84
CA GLY A 243 0.45 26.42 4.88
C GLY A 243 0.07 25.13 5.63
N SER A 244 0.82 24.03 5.48
CA SER A 244 0.55 22.73 6.13
C SER A 244 1.37 22.58 7.41
N GLU A 245 0.70 22.33 8.54
CA GLU A 245 1.31 22.38 9.89
C GLU A 245 2.10 21.12 10.29
N GLY A 246 2.22 20.11 9.43
CA GLY A 246 2.93 18.87 9.75
C GLY A 246 2.15 17.60 9.36
N TYR A 247 2.34 16.50 10.08
CA TYR A 247 1.61 15.24 9.82
C TYR A 247 0.42 15.05 10.77
N ASP A 248 -0.70 14.53 10.27
CA ASP A 248 -1.87 14.19 11.10
C ASP A 248 -2.49 12.84 10.73
N ARG A 249 -2.91 12.05 11.72
CA ARG A 249 -3.57 10.74 11.52
C ARG A 249 -2.71 9.80 10.68
N VAL A 250 -1.55 9.45 11.23
CA VAL A 250 -0.61 8.49 10.63
C VAL A 250 -0.70 7.19 11.41
N THR A 251 -0.84 6.06 10.73
CA THR A 251 -0.81 4.73 11.33
C THR A 251 0.35 3.93 10.74
N VAL A 252 1.26 3.51 11.61
CA VAL A 252 2.35 2.57 11.33
C VAL A 252 2.11 1.35 12.21
N GLN A 253 1.46 0.33 11.67
CA GLN A 253 0.93 -0.76 12.48
C GLN A 253 1.27 -2.16 11.95
N ASP A 254 1.73 -3.04 12.84
CA ASP A 254 1.91 -4.47 12.54
C ASP A 254 2.85 -4.77 11.35
N ASN A 255 3.74 -3.85 11.01
CA ASN A 255 4.72 -4.05 9.95
C ASN A 255 5.89 -4.93 10.44
N TYR A 256 6.55 -5.60 9.51
CA TYR A 256 7.80 -6.35 9.70
C TYR A 256 8.94 -5.64 8.96
N PHE A 257 9.88 -5.09 9.71
CA PHE A 257 11.04 -4.36 9.19
C PHE A 257 12.28 -5.25 9.19
N VAL A 258 12.95 -5.33 8.04
CA VAL A 258 14.26 -5.98 7.90
C VAL A 258 15.27 -4.92 7.49
N ILE A 259 15.94 -4.35 8.48
CA ILE A 259 16.87 -3.23 8.31
C ILE A 259 18.21 -3.62 7.65
N GLY A 260 18.51 -4.91 7.58
CA GLY A 260 19.72 -5.43 6.93
C GLY A 260 21.01 -5.17 7.71
N SER A 261 22.14 -5.62 7.15
CA SER A 261 23.49 -5.41 7.69
C SER A 261 23.94 -3.95 7.48
N GLY A 262 24.42 -3.30 8.56
CA GLY A 262 25.15 -2.03 8.47
C GLY A 262 24.40 -0.72 8.79
N GLY A 263 23.19 -0.75 9.36
CA GLY A 263 22.61 0.48 9.95
C GLY A 263 21.46 1.15 9.18
N GLY A 264 20.72 0.41 8.35
CA GLY A 264 19.58 0.97 7.60
C GLY A 264 18.45 1.48 8.52
N ILE A 265 17.82 2.59 8.13
CA ILE A 265 16.72 3.20 8.89
C ILE A 265 15.38 2.50 8.60
N ALA A 266 14.62 2.17 9.64
CA ALA A 266 13.29 1.56 9.50
C ALA A 266 12.20 2.63 9.42
N LEU A 267 12.14 3.53 10.40
CA LEU A 267 11.19 4.62 10.45
C LEU A 267 11.98 5.93 10.63
N HIS A 268 12.15 6.67 9.54
CA HIS A 268 12.73 8.00 9.59
C HIS A 268 11.61 8.98 9.97
N ALA A 269 11.65 9.49 11.20
CA ALA A 269 10.59 10.31 11.77
C ALA A 269 10.45 11.69 11.12
N PRO A 270 9.28 12.34 11.30
CA PRO A 270 9.04 13.71 10.86
C PRO A 270 10.02 14.70 11.50
N MET A 271 11.04 15.12 10.76
CA MET A 271 12.04 16.05 11.26
C MET A 271 11.47 17.47 11.35
N GLY A 272 11.47 18.11 12.52
CA GLY A 272 11.16 19.54 12.62
C GLY A 272 9.77 19.96 12.14
N VAL A 273 8.81 19.04 12.07
CA VAL A 273 7.41 19.32 11.78
C VAL A 273 6.49 18.74 12.85
N PRO A 274 5.46 19.47 13.31
CA PRO A 274 4.45 18.93 14.21
C PRO A 274 3.86 17.62 13.70
N THR A 275 3.58 16.71 14.61
CA THR A 275 2.92 15.45 14.30
C THR A 275 1.85 15.18 15.34
N THR A 276 0.62 14.93 14.89
CA THR A 276 -0.52 14.63 15.75
C THR A 276 -1.22 13.35 15.34
N ASN A 277 -1.81 12.65 16.31
CA ASN A 277 -2.57 11.42 16.09
C ASN A 277 -1.78 10.34 15.33
N MET A 278 -0.46 10.23 15.56
CA MET A 278 0.38 9.19 15.00
C MET A 278 0.36 7.94 15.89
N LEU A 279 -0.09 6.83 15.35
CA LEU A 279 -0.06 5.52 16.00
C LEU A 279 1.06 4.67 15.43
N VAL A 280 2.06 4.32 16.27
CA VAL A 280 3.11 3.36 15.94
C VAL A 280 2.98 2.16 16.86
N THR A 281 2.39 1.07 16.37
CA THR A 281 2.08 -0.07 17.24
C THR A 281 2.21 -1.46 16.61
N GLY A 282 2.55 -2.45 17.42
CA GLY A 282 2.54 -3.86 17.02
C GLY A 282 3.59 -4.26 15.98
N ASN A 283 4.47 -3.34 15.60
CA ASN A 283 5.49 -3.57 14.59
C ASN A 283 6.63 -4.47 15.12
N ARG A 284 7.34 -5.11 14.20
CA ARG A 284 8.43 -6.06 14.47
C ARG A 284 9.67 -5.71 13.66
N TRP A 285 10.83 -5.76 14.30
CA TRP A 285 12.13 -5.53 13.66
C TRP A 285 12.95 -6.81 13.68
N ALA A 286 13.45 -7.23 12.53
CA ALA A 286 14.46 -8.28 12.46
C ALA A 286 15.79 -7.74 13.00
N TRP A 287 16.39 -8.47 13.93
CA TRP A 287 17.69 -8.20 14.51
C TRP A 287 18.80 -8.38 13.48
N SER A 288 19.83 -7.56 13.58
CA SER A 288 21.09 -7.75 12.87
C SER A 288 22.24 -7.64 13.88
N SER A 289 23.21 -8.55 13.79
CA SER A 289 24.37 -8.61 14.67
C SER A 289 25.32 -7.41 14.51
N ASP A 290 25.13 -6.61 13.46
CA ASP A 290 25.91 -5.41 13.21
C ASP A 290 25.39 -4.20 14.03
N PHE A 291 24.31 -4.37 14.80
CA PHE A 291 23.81 -3.36 15.74
C PHE A 291 24.35 -3.65 17.14
N ASP A 292 25.22 -2.77 17.62
CA ASP A 292 25.80 -2.85 18.96
C ASP A 292 24.85 -2.32 20.05
N ASP A 293 23.79 -1.60 19.65
CA ASP A 293 22.80 -1.00 20.55
C ASP A 293 21.38 -1.46 20.18
N PRO A 294 20.71 -2.24 21.06
CA PRO A 294 19.36 -2.74 20.85
C PRO A 294 18.26 -1.70 21.03
N ASP A 295 18.58 -0.55 21.64
CA ASP A 295 17.70 0.59 21.76
C ASP A 295 17.95 1.61 20.64
N TYR A 296 19.15 1.61 20.02
CA TYR A 296 19.44 2.26 18.73
C TYR A 296 18.72 1.54 17.58
N THR A 297 17.39 1.62 17.64
CA THR A 297 16.64 1.57 16.40
C THR A 297 16.63 2.95 15.79
N PRO A 298 16.72 3.02 14.46
CA PRO A 298 16.36 4.21 13.71
C PRO A 298 14.83 4.29 13.62
N ALA A 299 14.20 4.29 14.80
CA ALA A 299 12.78 4.42 14.99
C ALA A 299 12.34 5.87 14.76
N ILE A 300 13.22 6.84 15.03
CA ILE A 300 12.97 8.29 14.95
C ILE A 300 14.31 9.04 14.85
N TYR A 301 14.50 9.94 13.87
CA TYR A 301 15.64 10.90 13.83
C TYR A 301 15.25 12.24 14.49
N ARG A 302 16.21 12.93 15.16
CA ARG A 302 15.95 14.19 15.89
C ARG A 302 15.87 15.41 14.98
N GLY A 303 14.82 16.22 15.19
CA GLY A 303 14.81 17.67 15.00
C GLY A 303 14.09 18.32 16.19
N SER A 304 14.38 19.57 16.54
CA SER A 304 13.62 20.28 17.58
C SER A 304 12.14 20.43 17.16
N GLY A 305 11.18 20.02 18.01
CA GLY A 305 9.73 20.06 17.70
C GLY A 305 9.10 18.71 17.32
N THR A 306 9.76 17.60 17.65
CA THR A 306 9.50 16.20 17.26
C THR A 306 8.18 15.58 17.78
N ALA A 307 7.78 14.47 17.14
CA ALA A 307 6.68 13.60 17.56
C ALA A 307 6.90 13.08 18.99
N ASN A 308 6.33 13.77 19.97
CA ASN A 308 6.26 13.30 21.33
C ASN A 308 5.12 12.26 21.43
N TYR A 309 5.49 10.98 21.55
CA TYR A 309 4.56 9.84 21.65
C TYR A 309 3.81 9.72 22.98
N GLU A 310 3.95 10.72 23.86
CA GLU A 310 3.17 10.86 25.09
C GLU A 310 2.11 11.97 24.98
N THR A 311 2.08 12.73 23.88
CA THR A 311 1.20 13.90 23.71
C THR A 311 0.62 13.99 22.30
N GLY A 312 -0.31 14.92 22.07
CA GLY A 312 -0.85 15.20 20.72
C GLY A 312 -1.61 14.02 20.09
N GLY A 313 -2.07 13.06 20.90
CA GLY A 313 -2.70 11.81 20.43
C GLY A 313 -1.73 10.81 19.81
N ASN A 314 -0.42 11.08 19.86
CA ASN A 314 0.59 10.16 19.36
C ASN A 314 0.76 8.99 20.34
N VAL A 315 1.07 7.81 19.82
CA VAL A 315 1.20 6.58 20.59
C VAL A 315 2.34 5.73 20.04
N TRP A 316 3.23 5.29 20.92
CA TRP A 316 4.21 4.24 20.66
C TRP A 316 3.97 3.06 21.60
N SER A 317 3.60 1.90 21.06
CA SER A 317 3.27 0.73 21.91
C SER A 317 3.49 -0.60 21.22
N ASN A 318 3.78 -1.66 21.98
CA ASN A 318 3.92 -3.03 21.47
C ASN A 318 4.87 -3.20 20.25
N ASN A 319 5.86 -2.31 20.09
CA ASN A 319 6.92 -2.43 19.11
C ASN A 319 8.03 -3.30 19.72
N ARG A 320 8.53 -4.31 18.98
CA ARG A 320 9.42 -5.33 19.54
C ARG A 320 10.43 -5.84 18.52
N TRP A 321 11.58 -6.30 19.01
CA TRP A 321 12.46 -7.14 18.21
C TRP A 321 11.78 -8.48 17.91
N ALA A 322 11.87 -8.94 16.67
CA ALA A 322 11.26 -10.18 16.20
C ALA A 322 12.08 -11.41 16.58
N ASP A 323 13.41 -11.28 16.56
CA ASP A 323 14.38 -12.35 16.67
C ASP A 323 15.70 -11.84 17.29
N GLY A 324 16.75 -12.68 17.25
CA GLY A 324 18.06 -12.37 17.82
C GLY A 324 18.13 -12.44 19.35
N PRO A 325 19.24 -11.96 19.95
CA PRO A 325 19.43 -11.96 21.41
C PRO A 325 18.43 -11.08 22.16
N TYR A 326 17.76 -10.15 21.48
CA TYR A 326 16.76 -9.25 22.03
C TYR A 326 15.32 -9.61 21.64
N ALA A 327 15.09 -10.81 21.09
CA ALA A 327 13.76 -11.24 20.65
C ALA A 327 12.66 -10.98 21.69
N ASN A 328 11.53 -10.44 21.23
CA ASN A 328 10.37 -10.03 22.03
C ASN A 328 10.61 -8.89 23.02
N GLN A 329 11.82 -8.37 23.15
CA GLN A 329 12.06 -7.19 23.98
C GLN A 329 11.37 -5.97 23.37
N PHE A 330 10.82 -5.12 24.24
CA PHE A 330 10.15 -3.91 23.82
C PHE A 330 11.17 -2.95 23.23
N LEU A 331 10.85 -2.46 22.05
CA LEU A 331 11.65 -1.49 21.33
C LEU A 331 11.22 -0.10 21.75
N ARG A 332 12.12 0.64 22.39
CA ARG A 332 11.86 2.01 22.80
C ARG A 332 11.82 2.91 21.57
N PRO A 333 11.03 4.00 21.60
CA PRO A 333 11.29 5.12 20.70
C PRO A 333 12.57 5.79 21.22
N ASP A 334 13.73 5.16 21.10
CA ASP A 334 14.96 5.79 21.58
C ASP A 334 15.27 6.99 20.69
N ASN A 335 15.49 8.10 21.38
CA ASN A 335 15.81 9.38 20.80
C ASN A 335 17.28 9.68 21.01
N SER A 336 18.12 8.85 21.61
CA SER A 336 19.52 9.18 21.87
C SER A 336 20.36 9.06 20.59
N THR A 337 20.79 10.18 20.02
CA THR A 337 21.78 10.17 18.93
C THR A 337 23.10 9.64 19.48
N GLY A 338 23.71 8.67 18.81
CA GLY A 338 25.16 8.51 18.87
C GLY A 338 25.80 9.85 18.51
N THR A 339 26.81 10.29 19.25
CA THR A 339 27.47 11.60 19.07
C THR A 339 28.18 11.78 17.71
N THR A 340 28.08 10.80 16.82
CA THR A 340 28.86 10.67 15.58
C THR A 340 28.04 10.71 14.30
N ASP A 341 26.71 10.79 14.36
CA ASP A 341 25.86 10.86 13.16
C ASP A 341 25.76 12.32 12.66
N TYR A 342 26.79 12.72 11.88
CA TYR A 342 26.86 13.93 11.05
C TYR A 342 27.40 13.59 9.67
#